data_AF-A0A9D6VX03-F1
#
_entry.id   AF-A0A9D6VX03-F1
#
_cell.length_a   1.000
_cell.length_b   1.000
_cell.length_c   1.000
_cell.angle_alpha   90.00
_cell.angle_beta   90.00
_cell.angle_gamma   90.00
#
_symmetry.space_group_name_H-M   'P 1'
#
loop_
_entity.id
_entity.type
_entity.pdbx_description
1 polymer ?
#
loop_
_entity_poly.entity_id
_entity_poly.type
_entity_poly.pdbx_seq_one_letter_code
_entity_poly.pdbx_strand_id
1 'polypeptide(L)' 'MIVTTTDPVTGKEVINPEAHPFLIEGQGDYALKIYFESEATKKAYLEHEAAQTEDDFFSDFD' A
#
# COMPACT_ATOMS: atom_id res chain seq x y z
N MET A 1 -5.56 8.35 11.79
CA MET A 1 -5.36 7.13 10.97
C MET A 1 -6.45 7.08 9.92
N ILE A 2 -6.08 6.93 8.66
CA ILE A 2 -6.99 6.78 7.52
C ILE A 2 -7.04 5.29 7.19
N VAL A 3 -8.23 4.75 6.93
CA VAL A 3 -8.42 3.33 6.64
C VAL A 3 -9.02 3.20 5.24
N THR A 4 -8.35 2.44 4.39
CA THR A 4 -8.79 2.11 3.03
C THR A 4 -9.07 0.63 2.96
N THR A 5 -10.34 0.29 2.70
CA THR A 5 -10.79 -1.07 2.44
C THR A 5 -10.81 -1.41 0.96
N THR A 6 -10.40 -0.50 0.09
CA THR A 6 -10.28 -0.72 -1.34
C THR A 6 -8.85 -1.09 -1.67
N ASP A 7 -8.65 -2.28 -2.21
CA ASP A 7 -7.34 -2.76 -2.63
C ASP A 7 -6.83 -1.86 -3.78
N PRO A 8 -5.70 -1.15 -3.60
CA PRO A 8 -5.20 -0.18 -4.60
C PRO A 8 -4.60 -0.85 -5.84
N VAL A 9 -4.29 -2.16 -5.77
CA VAL A 9 -3.71 -2.93 -6.88
C VAL A 9 -4.79 -3.41 -7.83
N THR A 10 -5.91 -3.88 -7.27
CA THR A 10 -7.01 -4.49 -8.03
C THR A 10 -8.20 -3.56 -8.21
N GLY A 11 -8.30 -2.50 -7.40
CA GLY A 11 -9.44 -1.58 -7.35
C GLY A 11 -10.69 -2.19 -6.72
N LYS A 12 -10.57 -3.36 -6.08
CA LYS A 12 -11.70 -4.07 -5.48
C LYS A 12 -11.87 -3.74 -4.01
N GLU A 13 -13.11 -3.75 -3.56
CA GLU A 13 -13.42 -3.63 -2.14
C GLU A 13 -13.10 -4.94 -1.41
N VAL A 14 -12.31 -4.85 -0.36
CA VAL A 14 -11.96 -5.96 0.52
C VAL A 14 -13.12 -6.21 1.48
N ILE A 15 -13.84 -7.29 1.21
CA ILE A 15 -14.89 -7.79 2.09
C ILE A 15 -14.22 -8.43 3.32
N ASN A 16 -14.67 -8.11 4.53
CA ASN A 16 -14.09 -8.59 5.80
C ASN A 16 -12.59 -8.24 6.02
N PRO A 17 -12.22 -6.95 6.05
CA PRO A 17 -10.82 -6.52 6.18
C PRO A 17 -10.07 -7.10 7.39
N GLU A 18 -10.77 -7.47 8.48
CA GLU A 18 -10.15 -8.08 9.67
C GLU A 18 -9.59 -9.50 9.43
N ALA A 19 -10.10 -10.20 8.41
CA ALA A 19 -9.60 -11.52 8.00
C ALA A 19 -8.52 -11.43 6.91
N HIS A 20 -8.23 -10.22 6.41
CA HIS A 20 -7.39 -9.97 5.25
C HIS A 20 -6.07 -9.30 5.63
N PRO A 21 -5.01 -9.48 4.82
CA PRO A 21 -3.73 -8.81 5.04
C PRO A 21 -3.87 -7.29 4.90
N PHE A 22 -3.11 -6.56 5.72
CA PHE A 22 -3.05 -5.10 5.65
C PHE A 22 -1.60 -4.59 5.67
N LEU A 23 -1.43 -3.34 5.26
CA LEU A 23 -0.21 -2.55 5.37
C LEU A 23 -0.55 -1.25 6.10
N ILE A 24 0.37 -0.79 6.94
CA ILE A 24 0.29 0.54 7.54
C ILE A 24 1.45 1.36 6.98
N GLU A 25 1.12 2.43 6.29
CA GLU A 25 2.06 3.41 5.77
C GLU A 25 2.05 4.68 6.62
N GLY A 26 3.23 5.26 6.82
CA GLY A 26 3.41 6.42 7.70
C GLY A 26 3.32 6.11 9.20
N GLN A 27 3.31 7.15 10.02
CA GLN A 27 3.25 7.07 11.48
C GLN A 27 2.35 8.18 12.05
N GLY A 28 1.72 7.92 13.20
CA GLY A 28 0.88 8.89 13.92
C GLY A 28 -0.52 9.09 13.34
N ASP A 29 -1.08 10.28 13.52
CA ASP A 29 -2.46 10.61 13.11
C ASP A 29 -2.70 10.54 11.59
N TYR A 30 -1.63 10.63 10.79
CA TYR A 30 -1.67 10.54 9.33
C TYR A 30 -1.33 9.15 8.80
N ALA A 31 -1.19 8.15 9.67
CA ALA A 31 -0.95 6.77 9.22
C ALA A 31 -2.11 6.27 8.35
N LEU A 32 -1.78 5.64 7.22
CA LEU A 32 -2.71 5.07 6.25
C LEU A 32 -2.69 3.54 6.40
N LYS A 33 -3.84 2.95 6.71
CA LYS A 33 -4.02 1.50 6.80
C LYS A 33 -4.73 1.01 5.54
N ILE A 34 -4.04 0.23 4.73
CA ILE A 34 -4.53 -0.30 3.45
C ILE A 34 -4.79 -1.79 3.62
N TYR A 35 -6.01 -2.24 3.31
CA TYR A 35 -6.36 -3.66 3.26
C TYR A 35 -6.20 -4.21 1.84
N PHE A 36 -5.78 -5.47 1.75
CA PHE A 36 -5.52 -6.16 0.50
C PHE A 36 -6.40 -7.40 0.36
N GLU A 37 -6.86 -7.69 -0.86
CA GLU A 37 -7.65 -8.89 -1.15
C GLU A 37 -6.84 -10.16 -0.82
N SER A 38 -5.52 -10.14 -1.01
CA SER A 38 -4.65 -11.29 -0.75
C SER A 38 -3.19 -10.87 -0.51
N GLU A 39 -2.37 -11.79 -0.01
CA GLU A 39 -0.93 -11.52 0.14
C GLU A 39 -0.24 -11.22 -1.19
N ALA A 40 -0.75 -11.79 -2.29
CA ALA A 40 -0.25 -11.52 -3.63
C ALA A 40 -0.42 -10.04 -4.02
N THR A 41 -1.57 -9.42 -3.72
CA THR A 41 -1.81 -8.01 -4.04
C THR A 41 -1.02 -7.11 -3.11
N LYS A 42 -0.91 -7.45 -1.83
CA LYS A 42 0.00 -6.76 -0.89
C LYS A 42 1.45 -6.75 -1.38
N LYS A 43 1.95 -7.89 -1.85
CA LYS A 43 3.33 -8.02 -2.34
C LYS A 43 3.54 -7.19 -3.60
N ALA A 44 2.63 -7.27 -4.56
CA ALA A 44 2.68 -6.46 -5.77
C ALA A 44 2.68 -4.95 -5.47
N TYR A 45 1.90 -4.50 -4.49
CA TYR A 45 1.91 -3.11 -4.02
C TYR A 45 3.27 -2.69 -3.48
N LEU A 46 3.85 -3.48 -2.58
CA LEU A 46 5.18 -3.23 -2.01
C LEU A 46 6.30 -3.24 -3.06
N GLU A 47 6.22 -4.15 -4.04
CA GLU A 47 7.16 -4.20 -5.16
C GLU A 47 7.05 -2.96 -6.05
N HIS A 48 5.84 -2.44 -6.27
CA HIS A 48 5.62 -1.23 -7.06
C HIS A 48 6.12 0.03 -6.35
N GLU A 49 5.85 0.17 -5.04
CA GLU A 49 6.37 1.27 -4.21
C GLU A 49 7.90 1.26 -4.10
N ALA A 50 8.49 0.07 -3.90
CA ALA A 50 9.95 -0.09 -3.89
C ALA A 50 10.55 0.35 -5.24
N ALA A 51 9.94 -0.05 -6.37
CA ALA A 51 10.39 0.35 -7.69
C ALA A 51 10.30 1.87 -7.95
N GLN A 52 9.32 2.57 -7.36
CA GLN A 52 9.21 4.02 -7.50
C GLN A 52 10.27 4.78 -6.68
N THR A 53 10.76 4.19 -5.59
CA THR A 53 11.74 4.85 -4.70
C THR A 53 13.15 4.89 -5.32
N GLU A 54 13.47 3.98 -6.24
CA GLU A 54 14.79 3.87 -6.85
C GLU A 54 15.00 4.79 -8.07
N ASP A 55 13.93 5.13 -8.80
CA ASP A 55 14.03 6.00 -9.99
C ASP A 55 13.96 7.51 -9.64
N ASP A 56 13.22 7.87 -8.59
CA ASP A 56 13.05 9.28 -8.18
C ASP A 56 14.26 9.83 -7.40
N PHE A 57 15.03 8.96 -6.72
CA PHE A 57 16.18 9.35 -5.89
C PHE A 57 17.40 9.87 -6.68
N PHE A 58 17.52 9.52 -7.97
CA PHE A 58 18.68 9.89 -8.78
C PHE A 58 18.45 11.09 -9.71
N SER A 59 17.25 11.66 -9.76
CA SER A 59 16.93 12.74 -10.71
C SER A 59 17.11 14.17 -10.17
N ASP A 60 17.28 14.36 -8.86
CA ASP A 60 17.53 15.68 -8.23
C ASP A 60 19.04 16.03 -8.16
N PHE A 61 19.91 15.22 -8.75
CA PHE A 61 21.34 15.49 -8.88
C PHE A 61 21.70 15.86 -10.33
N ASP A 62 21.28 17.05 -10.78
CA ASP A 62 21.90 17.79 -11.90
C ASP A 62 22.03 19.28 -11.54
#